data_AF-A0A955NRB5-F1
#
_entry.id   AF-A0A955NRB5-F1
#
_cell.length_a   1.000
_cell.length_b   1.000
_cell.length_c   1.000
_cell.angle_alpha   90.00
_cell.angle_beta   90.00
_cell.angle_gamma   90.00
#
_symmetry.space_group_name_H-M   'P 1'
#
loop_
_entity.id
_entity.type
_entity.pdbx_description
1 polymer ?
#
loop_
_entity_poly.entity_id
_entity_poly.type
_entity_poly.pdbx_seq_one_letter_code
_entity_poly.pdbx_strand_id
1 'polypeptide(L)'
;DNNHFPHQLYIREGRRLKGVKTLTELDVTLDEKGENPPYPEDSIAIGEFPIDSFPVRIKQPGDDAVLEGYLSMMDNITAKYGIPYHIMIPEKVDNLIVPVAASASHVAFSTIRMEPTWMAMGQAAGTAAHLSLEAGVAPRDLEVKELQAELRKQNQALPEGL
;
A
#
# COMPACT_ATOMS: atom_id res chain seq x y z
N ASP A 1 -31.69 17.88 11.92
CA ASP A 1 -31.11 18.94 11.06
C ASP A 1 -30.40 18.39 9.81
N ASN A 2 -30.01 17.10 9.77
CA ASN A 2 -29.33 16.48 8.61
C ASN A 2 -30.01 15.20 8.05
N ASN A 3 -31.28 14.91 8.38
CA ASN A 3 -31.97 13.67 7.97
C ASN A 3 -31.19 12.36 8.25
N HIS A 4 -30.54 12.28 9.41
CA HIS A 4 -29.69 11.14 9.84
C HIS A 4 -28.37 10.98 9.06
N PHE A 5 -27.99 11.96 8.23
CA PHE A 5 -26.71 11.93 7.53
C PHE A 5 -25.57 12.46 8.42
N PRO A 6 -24.42 11.79 8.51
CA PRO A 6 -23.33 12.25 9.36
C PRO A 6 -22.75 13.59 8.88
N HIS A 7 -22.41 14.49 9.81
CA HIS A 7 -21.79 15.79 9.48
C HIS A 7 -20.40 15.67 8.85
N GLN A 8 -19.72 14.55 9.05
CA GLN A 8 -18.43 14.25 8.46
C GLN A 8 -18.45 12.83 7.92
N LEU A 9 -18.10 12.69 6.64
CA LEU A 9 -17.89 11.39 6.03
C LEU A 9 -16.52 10.86 6.43
N TYR A 10 -16.50 9.68 7.02
CA TYR A 10 -15.26 8.95 7.30
C TYR A 10 -15.00 7.93 6.19
N ILE A 11 -14.33 8.37 5.12
CA ILE A 11 -14.02 7.55 3.95
C ILE A 11 -12.63 6.96 4.13
N ARG A 12 -12.54 5.65 4.38
CA ARG A 12 -11.25 4.95 4.53
C ARG A 12 -10.73 4.35 3.23
N GLU A 13 -11.63 4.09 2.28
CA GLU A 13 -11.30 3.51 0.98
C GLU A 13 -12.09 4.18 -0.14
N GLY A 14 -11.46 4.27 -1.31
CA GLY A 14 -12.04 4.85 -2.52
C GLY A 14 -11.56 4.11 -3.76
N ARG A 15 -11.81 4.71 -4.93
CA ARG A 15 -11.32 4.15 -6.20
C ARG A 15 -9.80 4.22 -6.24
N ARG A 16 -9.19 3.10 -6.61
CA ARG A 16 -7.74 2.94 -6.80
C ARG A 16 -7.43 2.71 -8.28
N LEU A 17 -6.19 3.01 -8.66
CA LEU A 17 -5.69 2.69 -10.00
C LEU A 17 -5.60 1.16 -10.18
N LYS A 18 -5.62 0.70 -11.44
CA LYS A 18 -5.19 -0.66 -11.79
C LYS A 18 -3.74 -0.59 -12.23
N GLY A 19 -2.86 -1.09 -11.37
CA GLY A 19 -1.41 -0.95 -11.53
C GLY A 19 -0.81 -2.02 -12.42
N VAL A 20 0.44 -1.81 -12.80
CA VAL A 20 1.27 -2.86 -13.44
C VAL A 20 1.38 -4.07 -12.52
N LYS A 21 1.50 -3.84 -11.21
CA LYS A 21 1.34 -4.86 -10.17
C LYS A 21 0.18 -4.49 -9.25
N THR A 22 -0.31 -5.47 -8.49
CA THR A 22 -1.31 -5.27 -7.44
C THR A 22 -0.78 -5.93 -6.18
N LEU A 23 -0.66 -5.17 -5.09
CA LEU A 23 -0.36 -5.74 -3.78
C LEU A 23 -1.58 -6.50 -3.28
N THR A 24 -1.41 -7.75 -2.85
CA THR A 24 -2.48 -8.65 -2.43
C THR A 24 -2.33 -9.05 -0.97
N GLU A 25 -3.36 -9.72 -0.44
CA GLU A 25 -3.30 -10.26 0.93
C GLU A 25 -2.11 -11.20 1.11
N LEU A 26 -1.82 -12.02 0.10
CA LEU A 26 -0.70 -12.97 0.12
C LEU A 26 0.67 -12.30 0.26
N ASP A 27 0.79 -11.03 -0.12
CA ASP A 27 2.03 -10.27 -0.01
C ASP A 27 2.20 -9.65 1.39
N VAL A 28 1.11 -9.55 2.16
CA VAL A 28 1.07 -8.85 3.46
C VAL A 28 0.71 -9.75 4.63
N THR A 29 0.38 -11.03 4.39
CA THR A 29 0.15 -12.04 5.42
C THR A 29 1.31 -13.03 5.48
N LEU A 30 1.53 -13.62 6.66
CA LEU A 30 2.44 -14.75 6.83
C LEU A 30 2.02 -15.91 5.92
N ASP A 31 3.00 -16.66 5.41
CA ASP A 31 2.75 -17.85 4.61
C ASP A 31 2.25 -19.03 5.47
N GLU A 32 2.02 -20.20 4.84
CA GLU A 32 1.54 -21.41 5.54
C GLU A 32 2.49 -21.91 6.65
N LYS A 33 3.75 -21.46 6.65
CA LYS A 33 4.76 -21.80 7.67
C LYS A 33 4.88 -20.73 8.75
N GLY A 34 4.16 -19.62 8.63
CA GLY A 34 4.26 -18.49 9.55
C GLY A 34 5.44 -17.57 9.25
N GLU A 35 5.99 -17.60 8.03
CA GLU A 35 7.14 -16.79 7.60
C GLU A 35 6.67 -15.58 6.79
N ASN A 36 7.47 -14.49 6.78
CA ASN A 36 7.19 -13.37 5.88
C ASN A 36 7.33 -13.84 4.41
N PRO A 37 6.43 -13.44 3.51
CA PRO A 37 6.62 -13.68 2.09
C PRO A 37 7.89 -12.97 1.59
N PRO A 38 8.54 -13.47 0.52
CA PRO A 38 9.70 -12.81 -0.06
C PRO A 38 9.38 -11.38 -0.47
N TYR A 39 10.31 -10.47 -0.21
CA TYR A 39 10.15 -9.09 -0.66
C TYR A 39 10.20 -9.01 -2.19
N PRO A 40 9.27 -8.30 -2.83
CA PRO A 40 9.35 -8.00 -4.25
C PRO A 40 10.66 -7.29 -4.60
N GLU A 41 11.32 -7.69 -5.68
CA GLU A 41 12.61 -7.10 -6.11
C GLU A 41 12.53 -5.58 -6.32
N ASP A 42 11.35 -5.09 -6.70
CA ASP A 42 11.06 -3.68 -6.94
C ASP A 42 10.52 -2.95 -5.70
N SER A 43 10.78 -3.43 -4.49
CA SER A 43 10.29 -2.78 -3.27
C SER A 43 10.95 -1.42 -3.04
N ILE A 44 10.14 -0.41 -2.73
CA ILE A 44 10.58 0.98 -2.47
C ILE A 44 10.29 1.44 -1.05
N ALA A 45 9.62 0.63 -0.22
CA ALA A 45 9.37 0.91 1.19
C ALA A 45 9.04 -0.41 1.91
N ILE A 46 8.94 -0.34 3.25
CA ILE A 46 8.47 -1.44 4.10
C ILE A 46 7.14 -1.01 4.75
N GLY A 47 6.22 -1.95 4.89
CA GLY A 47 5.06 -1.83 5.76
C GLY A 47 5.00 -2.97 6.77
N GLU A 48 4.45 -2.68 7.94
CA GLU A 48 4.24 -3.66 9.03
C GLU A 48 2.98 -3.36 9.86
N PHE A 49 2.18 -2.36 9.46
CA PHE A 49 0.96 -2.04 10.20
C PHE A 49 -0.01 -3.22 10.11
N PRO A 50 -0.74 -3.57 11.18
CA PRO A 50 -1.69 -4.67 11.11
C PRO A 50 -2.76 -4.48 10.04
N ILE A 51 -3.24 -5.57 9.44
CA ILE A 51 -4.46 -5.54 8.63
C ILE A 51 -5.61 -5.10 9.55
N ASP A 52 -6.18 -3.94 9.21
CA ASP A 52 -7.26 -3.29 9.95
C ASP A 52 -8.34 -2.76 8.99
N SER A 53 -9.52 -3.37 9.01
CA SER A 53 -10.68 -2.92 8.23
C SER A 53 -11.87 -2.72 9.15
N PHE A 54 -12.57 -1.61 8.98
CA PHE A 54 -13.65 -1.21 9.87
C PHE A 54 -15.00 -1.76 9.40
N PRO A 55 -15.93 -2.03 10.33
CA PRO A 55 -17.21 -2.61 9.98
C PRO A 55 -18.05 -1.62 9.15
N VAL A 56 -18.89 -2.16 8.29
CA VAL A 56 -19.82 -1.36 7.46
C VAL A 56 -21.05 -0.84 8.24
N ARG A 57 -21.19 -1.23 9.52
CA ARG A 57 -22.26 -0.80 10.41
C ARG A 57 -21.80 -0.72 11.86
N ILE A 58 -22.53 0.05 12.66
CA ILE A 58 -22.33 0.13 14.12
C ILE A 58 -22.86 -1.15 14.78
N LYS A 59 -22.15 -1.62 15.81
CA LYS A 59 -22.60 -2.74 16.67
C LYS A 59 -23.86 -2.33 17.45
N GLN A 60 -24.92 -3.11 17.33
CA GLN A 60 -26.17 -2.90 18.05
C GLN A 60 -26.22 -3.76 19.33
N PRO A 61 -26.97 -3.34 20.36
CA PRO A 61 -27.25 -4.20 21.51
C PRO A 61 -27.84 -5.55 21.06
N GLY A 62 -27.19 -6.65 21.42
CA GLY A 62 -27.60 -8.01 21.03
C GLY A 62 -26.81 -8.63 19.87
N ASP A 63 -25.94 -7.88 19.20
CA ASP A 63 -25.00 -8.46 18.22
C ASP A 63 -23.97 -9.34 18.95
N ASP A 64 -24.01 -10.65 18.71
CA ASP A 64 -23.07 -11.66 19.21
C ASP A 64 -22.00 -12.07 18.18
N ALA A 65 -22.23 -11.76 16.90
CA ALA A 65 -21.31 -12.04 15.80
C ALA A 65 -20.28 -10.93 15.55
N VAL A 66 -19.21 -11.29 14.84
CA VAL A 66 -18.27 -10.33 14.22
C VAL A 66 -19.03 -9.54 13.15
N LEU A 67 -18.83 -8.22 13.13
CA LEU A 67 -19.47 -7.35 12.17
C LEU A 67 -18.90 -7.58 10.76
N GLU A 68 -19.77 -7.53 9.76
CA GLU A 68 -19.37 -7.66 8.36
C GLU A 68 -18.32 -6.60 7.97
N GLY A 69 -17.27 -7.06 7.29
CA GLY A 69 -16.13 -6.23 6.88
C GLY A 69 -15.12 -5.92 7.98
N TYR A 70 -15.35 -6.37 9.22
CA TYR A 70 -14.44 -6.07 10.32
C TYR A 70 -13.24 -7.03 10.36
N LEU A 71 -12.04 -6.49 10.14
CA LEU A 71 -10.76 -7.16 10.38
C LEU A 71 -10.03 -6.33 11.42
N SER A 72 -9.99 -6.80 12.66
CA SER A 72 -9.54 -6.01 13.81
C SER A 72 -8.09 -6.31 14.17
N MET A 73 -7.14 -5.47 13.77
CA MET A 73 -5.74 -5.56 14.20
C MET A 73 -5.21 -7.01 14.09
N MET A 74 -5.17 -7.53 12.87
CA MET A 74 -4.77 -8.91 12.59
C MET A 74 -3.25 -9.10 12.70
N ASP A 75 -2.64 -8.67 13.82
CA ASP A 75 -1.21 -8.63 14.09
C ASP A 75 -0.56 -10.02 13.99
N ASN A 76 -1.32 -11.06 14.35
CA ASN A 76 -0.85 -12.44 14.39
C ASN A 76 -0.66 -13.08 13.02
N ILE A 77 -1.21 -12.45 11.97
CA ILE A 77 -1.07 -12.93 10.59
C ILE A 77 -0.42 -11.88 9.67
N THR A 78 -0.30 -10.62 10.10
CA THR A 78 0.28 -9.57 9.26
C THR A 78 1.79 -9.72 9.24
N ALA A 79 2.34 -9.87 8.04
CA ALA A 79 3.78 -9.96 7.80
C ALA A 79 4.42 -8.56 7.76
N LYS A 80 5.75 -8.53 7.84
CA LYS A 80 6.52 -7.40 7.28
C LYS A 80 6.57 -7.58 5.78
N TYR A 81 6.21 -6.54 5.03
CA TYR A 81 6.08 -6.62 3.59
C TYR A 81 6.75 -5.44 2.88
N GLY A 82 7.18 -5.69 1.64
CA GLY A 82 7.74 -4.67 0.76
C GLY A 82 6.62 -3.97 -0.01
N ILE A 83 6.78 -2.68 -0.29
CA ILE A 83 5.88 -1.94 -1.18
C ILE A 83 6.49 -1.94 -2.59
N PRO A 84 5.98 -2.73 -3.56
CA PRO A 84 6.52 -2.73 -4.92
C PRO A 84 6.28 -1.39 -5.60
N TYR A 85 7.29 -0.82 -6.27
CA TYR A 85 7.18 0.42 -7.03
C TYR A 85 6.01 0.38 -8.04
N HIS A 86 5.85 -0.76 -8.72
CA HIS A 86 4.88 -0.91 -9.82
C HIS A 86 3.41 -0.91 -9.39
N ILE A 87 3.11 -0.92 -8.08
CA ILE A 87 1.73 -0.71 -7.62
C ILE A 87 1.28 0.75 -7.79
N MET A 88 2.23 1.68 -7.88
CA MET A 88 1.97 3.11 -8.10
C MET A 88 1.84 3.47 -9.59
N ILE A 89 2.19 2.55 -10.49
CA ILE A 89 2.28 2.79 -11.93
C ILE A 89 1.05 2.23 -12.63
N PRO A 90 0.23 3.05 -13.33
CA PRO A 90 -0.97 2.57 -14.01
C PRO A 90 -0.65 1.60 -15.15
N GLU A 91 -1.47 0.56 -15.32
CA GLU A 91 -1.30 -0.43 -16.40
C GLU A 91 -1.35 0.22 -17.81
N LYS A 92 -2.14 1.27 -18.01
CA LYS A 92 -2.49 1.80 -19.34
C LYS A 92 -2.16 3.27 -19.59
N VAL A 93 -1.78 4.01 -18.56
CA VAL A 93 -1.52 5.45 -18.65
C VAL A 93 -0.05 5.67 -18.34
N ASP A 94 0.68 6.23 -19.30
CA ASP A 94 2.08 6.58 -19.12
C ASP A 94 2.24 7.97 -18.50
N ASN A 95 3.45 8.26 -18.00
CA ASN A 95 3.81 9.54 -17.36
C ASN A 95 2.94 9.92 -16.15
N LEU A 96 2.42 8.91 -15.44
CA LEU A 96 1.62 9.07 -14.23
C LEU A 96 2.14 8.14 -13.13
N ILE A 97 2.38 8.70 -11.93
CA ILE A 97 2.72 7.96 -10.72
C ILE A 97 1.67 8.32 -9.66
N VAL A 98 1.09 7.32 -8.99
CA VAL A 98 0.01 7.52 -8.02
C VAL A 98 0.34 6.78 -6.71
N PRO A 99 0.90 7.47 -5.71
CA PRO A 99 1.36 6.84 -4.47
C PRO A 99 0.24 6.53 -3.46
N VAL A 100 -0.89 7.24 -3.50
CA VAL A 100 -1.96 7.10 -2.49
C VAL A 100 -3.05 6.14 -2.94
N ALA A 101 -3.65 6.39 -4.12
CA ALA A 101 -4.67 5.53 -4.71
C ALA A 101 -4.04 4.33 -5.46
N ALA A 102 -2.98 3.77 -4.90
CA ALA A 102 -2.15 2.71 -5.46
C ALA A 102 -2.90 1.38 -5.63
N SER A 103 -2.39 0.51 -6.50
CA SER A 103 -3.03 -0.77 -6.82
C SER A 103 -2.85 -1.80 -5.71
N ALA A 104 -3.93 -2.10 -4.99
CA ALA A 104 -3.95 -3.12 -3.96
C ALA A 104 -5.33 -3.80 -3.86
N SER A 105 -5.33 -5.06 -3.42
CA SER A 105 -6.54 -5.75 -2.97
C SER A 105 -7.16 -5.00 -1.78
N HIS A 106 -8.44 -5.24 -1.49
CA HIS A 106 -9.10 -4.59 -0.37
C HIS A 106 -8.40 -4.87 0.98
N VAL A 107 -8.00 -6.13 1.20
CA VAL A 107 -7.32 -6.54 2.44
C VAL A 107 -5.93 -5.92 2.54
N ALA A 108 -5.12 -5.97 1.47
CA ALA A 108 -3.78 -5.37 1.49
C ALA A 108 -3.82 -3.84 1.62
N PHE A 109 -4.81 -3.19 1.00
CA PHE A 109 -4.95 -1.75 1.11
C PHE A 109 -5.17 -1.31 2.57
N SER A 110 -5.83 -2.15 3.37
CA SER A 110 -6.17 -1.87 4.75
C SER A 110 -4.96 -1.63 5.67
N THR A 111 -3.80 -2.22 5.31
CA THR A 111 -2.53 -2.08 6.03
C THR A 111 -1.61 -1.00 5.45
N ILE A 112 -1.60 -0.78 4.13
CA ILE A 112 -0.68 0.21 3.52
C ILE A 112 -1.16 1.66 3.61
N ARG A 113 -2.42 1.90 3.97
CA ARG A 113 -3.05 3.22 4.02
C ARG A 113 -2.71 4.02 5.30
N MET A 114 -1.48 3.85 5.78
CA MET A 114 -0.94 4.55 6.94
C MET A 114 -0.10 5.74 6.48
N GLU A 115 -0.17 6.84 7.22
CA GLU A 115 0.61 8.05 6.94
C GLU A 115 2.10 7.78 6.70
N PRO A 116 2.83 6.98 7.54
CA PRO A 116 4.24 6.69 7.28
C PRO A 116 4.48 5.96 5.95
N THR A 117 3.63 4.99 5.60
CA THR A 117 3.74 4.25 4.33
C THR A 117 3.47 5.17 3.14
N TRP A 118 2.45 6.03 3.21
CA TRP A 118 2.18 7.02 2.17
C TRP A 118 3.28 8.07 2.03
N MET A 119 3.90 8.50 3.13
CA MET A 119 5.07 9.38 3.09
C MET A 119 6.23 8.72 2.34
N ALA A 120 6.54 7.47 2.65
CA ALA A 120 7.61 6.71 1.98
C ALA A 120 7.31 6.48 0.48
N MET A 121 6.07 6.15 0.14
CA MET A 121 5.61 6.04 -1.26
C MET A 121 5.65 7.39 -1.98
N GLY A 122 5.30 8.48 -1.30
CA GLY A 122 5.38 9.84 -1.84
C GLY A 122 6.82 10.27 -2.14
N GLN A 123 7.76 9.98 -1.23
CA GLN A 123 9.19 10.19 -1.46
C GLN A 123 9.67 9.36 -2.67
N ALA A 124 9.34 8.07 -2.71
CA ALA A 124 9.68 7.20 -3.83
C ALA A 124 9.12 7.70 -5.16
N ALA A 125 7.86 8.16 -5.19
CA ALA A 125 7.23 8.72 -6.39
C ALA A 125 7.92 9.98 -6.89
N GLY A 126 8.29 10.91 -6.00
CA GLY A 126 9.01 12.12 -6.37
C GLY A 126 10.41 11.84 -6.93
N THR A 127 11.16 10.96 -6.25
CA THR A 127 12.49 10.53 -6.71
C THR A 127 12.40 9.79 -8.05
N ALA A 128 11.42 8.90 -8.22
CA ALA A 128 11.20 8.17 -9.46
C ALA A 128 10.87 9.11 -10.63
N ALA A 129 10.03 10.12 -10.40
CA ALA A 129 9.73 11.13 -11.40
C ALA A 129 10.99 11.90 -11.85
N HIS A 130 11.86 12.29 -10.90
CA HIS A 130 13.13 12.94 -11.22
C HIS A 130 14.06 12.03 -12.05
N LEU A 131 14.29 10.79 -11.60
CA LEU A 131 15.16 9.84 -12.30
C LEU A 131 14.63 9.48 -13.69
N SER A 132 13.31 9.35 -13.84
CA SER A 132 12.67 9.09 -15.15
C SER A 132 12.95 10.22 -16.14
N LEU A 133 12.90 11.48 -15.67
CA LEU A 133 13.22 12.65 -16.49
C LEU A 133 14.70 12.68 -16.88
N GLU A 134 15.62 12.41 -15.96
CA GLU A 134 17.07 12.37 -16.23
C GLU A 134 17.44 11.26 -17.22
N ALA A 135 16.84 10.08 -17.09
CA ALA A 135 17.08 8.94 -17.98
C ALA A 135 16.31 9.03 -19.31
N GLY A 136 15.34 9.95 -19.43
CA GLY A 136 14.49 10.08 -20.61
C GLY A 136 13.56 8.87 -20.84
N VAL A 137 13.16 8.20 -19.77
CA VAL A 137 12.28 7.02 -19.80
C VAL A 137 10.92 7.32 -19.17
N ALA A 138 9.89 6.55 -19.51
CA ALA A 138 8.62 6.64 -18.80
C ALA A 138 8.77 6.05 -17.38
N PRO A 139 7.98 6.49 -16.38
CA PRO A 139 8.03 5.92 -15.03
C PRO A 139 7.84 4.41 -14.97
N ARG A 140 7.16 3.82 -15.96
CA ARG A 140 6.96 2.37 -16.11
C ARG A 140 8.25 1.61 -16.41
N ASP A 141 9.19 2.26 -17.10
CA ASP A 141 10.42 1.66 -17.61
C ASP A 141 11.65 2.07 -16.78
N LEU A 142 11.44 2.75 -15.65
CA LEU A 142 12.51 3.17 -14.75
C LEU A 142 13.20 1.96 -14.12
N GLU A 143 14.53 1.95 -14.14
CA GLU A 143 15.33 0.97 -13.42
C GLU A 143 15.18 1.15 -11.90
N VAL A 144 14.44 0.26 -11.26
CA VAL A 144 14.09 0.39 -9.84
C VAL A 144 15.33 0.32 -8.94
N LYS A 145 16.42 -0.33 -9.36
CA LYS A 145 17.67 -0.33 -8.60
C LYS A 145 18.29 1.06 -8.45
N GLU A 146 18.17 1.91 -9.48
CA GLU A 146 18.64 3.31 -9.40
C GLU A 146 17.79 4.10 -8.42
N LEU A 147 16.47 3.90 -8.46
CA LEU A 147 15.55 4.48 -7.49
C LEU A 147 15.91 4.03 -6.06
N GLN A 148 16.07 2.74 -5.83
CA GLN A 148 16.43 2.19 -4.51
C GLN A 148 17.77 2.73 -4.01
N ALA A 149 18.76 2.91 -4.87
CA ALA A 149 20.04 3.49 -4.50
C ALA A 149 19.90 4.95 -4.02
N GLU A 150 19.12 5.76 -4.73
CA GLU A 150 18.87 7.15 -4.35
C GLU A 150 18.02 7.25 -3.07
N LEU A 151 17.02 6.38 -2.90
CA LEU A 151 16.23 6.31 -1.65
C LEU A 151 17.09 5.93 -0.44
N ARG A 152 18.01 4.97 -0.57
CA ARG A 152 18.97 4.62 0.49
C ARG A 152 19.89 5.77 0.86
N LYS A 153 20.38 6.51 -0.13
CA LYS A 153 21.19 7.72 0.09
C LYS A 153 20.42 8.79 0.89
N GLN A 154 19.11 8.84 0.73
CA GLN A 154 18.20 9.69 1.49
C GLN A 154 17.75 9.08 2.84
N ASN A 155 18.35 7.95 3.25
CA ASN A 155 18.05 7.20 4.46
C ASN A 155 16.63 6.63 4.54
N GLN A 156 15.97 6.40 3.39
CA GLN A 156 14.71 5.67 3.37
C GLN A 156 14.95 4.19 3.66
N ALA A 157 14.14 3.62 4.56
CA ALA A 157 14.18 2.21 4.89
C ALA A 157 13.64 1.36 3.73
N LEU A 158 14.45 0.41 3.28
CA LEU A 158 14.10 -0.59 2.26
C LEU A 158 14.33 -1.99 2.83
N PRO A 159 13.62 -3.01 2.32
CA PRO A 159 13.84 -4.38 2.78
C PRO A 159 15.31 -4.84 2.65
N GLU A 160 15.77 -5.63 3.61
CA GLU A 160 17.09 -6.24 3.58
C GLU A 160 17.18 -7.31 2.47
N GLY A 161 18.34 -7.43 1.82
CA GLY A 161 18.57 -8.43 0.77
C GLY A 161 18.15 -8.03 -0.65
N LEU A 162 17.73 -6.77 -0.85
CA LEU A 162 17.48 -6.16 -2.17
C LEU A 162 18.68 -5.40 -2.72
#